data_AF-A0A377GE06-F1
#
_entry.id   AF-A0A377GE06-F1
#
_cell.length_a   1.000
_cell.length_b   1.000
_cell.length_c   1.000
_cell.angle_alpha   90.00
_cell.angle_beta   90.00
_cell.angle_gamma   90.00
#
_symmetry.space_group_name_H-M   'P 1'
#
loop_
_entity.id
_entity.type
_entity.pdbx_description
1 polymer ?
#
loop_
_entity_poly.entity_id
_entity_poly.type
_entity_poly.pdbx_seq_one_letter_code
_entity_poly.pdbx_strand_id
1 'polypeptide(L)'
;MTPIIRHLSEIFPELFLNQAAQNPANWSFSESIKGLGPEFYRKIVPLHLLLNLEYSLLGQQLQSRFMSKKPIDKEELTEQLIAALMLAELLEHIYEHYLIIPREVRGLRRQQSLYRELLAKLGKSFPKKPEHEPDDFSFTQEIRNLTFEINLFRLLFTRSKRALDFIALISKSDAYLKFVRIMDGVLDPFIAHLGWIFFIPRLAVNLFVIIKHTVGGLWMEKEESSLGWTVRFNTQIKRRWFELGNDLNWISTGLINCFYLTGVLAPFAFYVSLVAFALDVVLSITRTYIELSRLFELREYYTNMLNKADDLKEQKAIRKHIEAIDKQIAFEQFRLGSHIATTTLIFMSICCALPIFAVNPIIPVAGAICLALICVINFALTEMINDSRPKDAIDRTTALCKLGFFSDKEPPPIKLQPMSTEEDDMELDESLCCL
;
A
#
# COMPACT_ATOMS: atom_id res chain seq x y z
N MET A 1 -15.91 4.86 22.71
CA MET A 1 -15.26 3.68 22.08
C MET A 1 -15.15 3.94 20.59
N THR A 2 -13.96 3.78 20.01
CA THR A 2 -13.74 4.11 18.60
C THR A 2 -14.33 3.04 17.66
N PRO A 3 -14.71 3.39 16.42
CA PRO A 3 -15.26 2.43 15.45
C PRO A 3 -14.34 1.22 15.20
N ILE A 4 -13.02 1.44 15.22
CA ILE A 4 -12.01 0.40 15.02
C ILE A 4 -11.97 -0.57 16.20
N ILE A 5 -12.01 -0.06 17.44
CA ILE A 5 -12.06 -0.94 18.63
C ILE A 5 -13.33 -1.79 18.60
N ARG A 6 -14.46 -1.21 18.17
CA ARG A 6 -15.72 -1.95 17.98
C ARG A 6 -15.54 -3.07 16.96
N HIS A 7 -15.01 -2.76 15.79
CA HIS A 7 -14.75 -3.76 14.75
C HIS A 7 -13.86 -4.92 15.25
N LEU A 8 -12.74 -4.59 15.89
CA LEU A 8 -11.85 -5.59 16.48
C LEU A 8 -12.56 -6.43 17.55
N SER A 9 -13.43 -5.83 18.35
CA SER A 9 -14.17 -6.55 19.39
C SER A 9 -15.23 -7.49 18.82
N GLU A 10 -15.81 -7.15 17.66
CA GLU A 10 -16.78 -8.00 16.96
C GLU A 10 -16.11 -9.19 16.27
N ILE A 11 -14.92 -9.00 15.68
CA ILE A 11 -14.18 -10.09 15.01
C ILE A 11 -13.40 -10.95 16.03
N PHE A 12 -12.82 -10.32 17.04
CA PHE A 12 -11.89 -10.91 17.99
C PHE A 12 -12.29 -10.57 19.43
N PRO A 13 -13.38 -11.13 19.94
CA PRO A 13 -13.82 -10.89 21.31
C PRO A 13 -12.73 -11.28 22.32
N GLU A 14 -11.89 -12.27 21.99
CA GLU A 14 -10.81 -12.74 22.86
C GLU A 14 -9.77 -11.66 23.19
N LEU A 15 -9.62 -10.65 22.32
CA LEU A 15 -8.68 -9.53 22.50
C LEU A 15 -9.09 -8.61 23.67
N PHE A 16 -10.37 -8.57 24.02
CA PHE A 16 -10.95 -7.64 25.00
C PHE A 16 -11.45 -8.33 26.28
N LEU A 17 -11.29 -9.66 26.40
CA LEU A 17 -11.71 -10.42 27.59
C LEU A 17 -10.98 -9.99 28.87
N ASN A 18 -9.78 -9.40 28.74
CA ASN A 18 -9.05 -8.81 29.86
C ASN A 18 -9.25 -7.28 29.82
N GLN A 19 -9.81 -6.70 30.88
CA GLN A 19 -10.17 -5.27 31.05
C GLN A 19 -8.99 -4.27 30.98
N ALA A 20 -7.87 -4.63 30.35
CA ALA A 20 -6.61 -3.86 30.26
C ALA A 20 -6.79 -2.45 29.64
N ALA A 21 -7.79 -2.24 28.79
CA ALA A 21 -8.06 -0.95 28.16
C ALA A 21 -8.76 0.07 29.10
N GLN A 22 -9.26 -0.36 30.26
CA GLN A 22 -10.04 0.50 31.16
C GLN A 22 -9.20 1.24 32.20
N ASN A 23 -7.95 0.81 32.47
CA ASN A 23 -7.08 1.46 33.46
C ASN A 23 -5.72 1.88 32.86
N PRO A 24 -5.57 3.14 32.39
CA PRO A 24 -4.33 3.66 31.81
C PRO A 24 -3.09 3.54 32.72
N ALA A 25 -3.28 3.57 34.04
CA ALA A 25 -2.18 3.49 35.00
C ALA A 25 -1.60 2.07 35.13
N ASN A 26 -2.41 1.04 34.83
CA ASN A 26 -2.02 -0.37 34.84
C ASN A 26 -2.16 -0.96 33.44
N TRP A 27 -1.53 -0.32 32.45
CA TRP A 27 -1.57 -0.77 31.05
C TRP A 27 -0.97 -2.18 30.90
N SER A 28 -1.82 -3.19 30.76
CA SER A 28 -1.43 -4.60 30.64
C SER A 28 -1.78 -5.21 29.27
N PHE A 29 -2.07 -4.38 28.26
CA PHE A 29 -2.46 -4.87 26.93
C PHE A 29 -1.34 -5.70 26.28
N SER A 30 -0.11 -5.19 26.33
CA SER A 30 1.10 -5.91 25.87
C SER A 30 1.33 -7.26 26.56
N GLU A 31 0.90 -7.43 27.81
CA GLU A 31 0.99 -8.71 28.53
C GLU A 31 -0.17 -9.63 28.15
N SER A 32 -1.36 -9.05 28.01
CA SER A 32 -2.58 -9.76 27.61
C SER A 32 -2.43 -10.40 26.24
N ILE A 33 -1.86 -9.70 25.26
CA ILE A 33 -1.62 -10.28 23.93
C ILE A 33 -0.64 -11.45 23.98
N LYS A 34 0.42 -11.39 24.79
CA LYS A 34 1.38 -12.51 24.93
C LYS A 34 0.73 -13.76 25.53
N GLY A 35 -0.32 -13.58 26.33
CA GLY A 35 -1.10 -14.67 26.90
C GLY A 35 -2.11 -15.30 25.92
N LEU A 36 -2.33 -14.70 24.75
CA LEU A 36 -3.25 -15.25 23.75
C LEU A 36 -2.64 -16.50 23.11
N GLY A 37 -3.42 -17.59 23.09
CA GLY A 37 -2.96 -18.88 22.58
C GLY A 37 -2.79 -18.93 21.05
N PRO A 38 -2.18 -20.00 20.52
CA PRO A 38 -1.91 -20.15 19.09
C PRO A 38 -3.18 -20.17 18.22
N GLU A 39 -4.32 -20.63 18.74
CA GLU A 39 -5.60 -20.64 18.01
C GLU A 39 -6.08 -19.23 17.66
N PHE A 40 -5.85 -18.26 18.54
CA PHE A 40 -6.12 -16.86 18.25
C PHE A 40 -5.23 -16.37 17.10
N TYR A 41 -3.92 -16.65 17.19
CA TYR A 41 -2.96 -16.18 16.21
C TYR A 41 -3.13 -16.80 14.83
N ARG A 42 -3.60 -18.05 14.74
CA ARG A 42 -3.97 -18.69 13.46
C ARG A 42 -5.09 -17.94 12.73
N LYS A 43 -6.00 -17.29 13.45
CA LYS A 43 -7.09 -16.48 12.86
C LYS A 43 -6.62 -15.08 12.46
N ILE A 44 -5.84 -14.42 13.33
CA ILE A 44 -5.52 -13.00 13.16
C ILE A 44 -4.32 -12.74 12.22
N VAL A 45 -3.31 -13.63 12.20
CA VAL A 45 -2.11 -13.46 11.36
C VAL A 45 -2.45 -13.40 9.86
N PRO A 46 -3.37 -14.22 9.32
CA PRO A 46 -3.86 -14.07 7.94
C PRO A 46 -4.51 -12.72 7.62
N LEU A 47 -4.98 -11.98 8.63
CA LEU A 47 -5.64 -10.68 8.50
C LEU A 47 -4.69 -9.49 8.73
N HIS A 48 -3.38 -9.71 8.90
CA HIS A 48 -2.42 -8.64 9.18
C HIS A 48 -2.46 -7.48 8.18
N LEU A 49 -2.73 -7.74 6.88
CA LEU A 49 -2.86 -6.68 5.87
C LEU A 49 -4.08 -5.78 6.11
N LEU A 50 -5.18 -6.35 6.59
CA LEU A 50 -6.38 -5.60 6.95
C LEU A 50 -6.14 -4.77 8.22
N LEU A 51 -5.55 -5.39 9.25
CA LEU A 51 -5.19 -4.69 10.49
C LEU A 51 -4.23 -3.53 10.24
N ASN A 52 -3.23 -3.74 9.38
CA ASN A 52 -2.30 -2.70 8.99
C ASN A 52 -2.98 -1.55 8.25
N LEU A 53 -3.97 -1.86 7.40
CA LEU A 53 -4.78 -0.85 6.71
C LEU A 53 -5.60 -0.03 7.70
N GLU A 54 -6.30 -0.67 8.64
CA GLU A 54 -7.06 0.03 9.68
C GLU A 54 -6.18 0.90 10.57
N TYR A 55 -4.99 0.40 10.91
CA TYR A 55 -3.99 1.15 11.64
C TYR A 55 -3.52 2.39 10.86
N SER A 56 -3.18 2.25 9.58
CA SER A 56 -2.81 3.40 8.73
C SER A 56 -3.96 4.41 8.60
N LEU A 57 -5.20 3.97 8.45
CA LEU A 57 -6.39 4.85 8.41
C LEU A 57 -6.54 5.63 9.73
N LEU A 58 -6.33 4.99 10.88
CA LEU A 58 -6.34 5.65 12.17
C LEU A 58 -5.20 6.68 12.30
N GLY A 59 -4.01 6.34 11.81
CA GLY A 59 -2.86 7.24 11.72
C GLY A 59 -3.18 8.50 10.90
N GLN A 60 -3.77 8.34 9.71
CA GLN A 60 -4.22 9.43 8.85
C GLN A 60 -5.25 10.33 9.56
N GLN A 61 -6.21 9.72 10.26
CA GLN A 61 -7.20 10.48 11.04
C GLN A 61 -6.54 11.30 12.14
N LEU A 62 -5.64 10.70 12.93
CA LEU A 62 -4.91 11.38 13.98
C LEU A 62 -4.07 12.53 13.40
N GLN A 63 -3.33 12.29 12.31
CA GLN A 63 -2.55 13.32 11.65
C GLN A 63 -3.42 14.48 11.16
N SER A 64 -4.56 14.18 10.51
CA SER A 64 -5.48 15.21 10.04
C SER A 64 -6.02 16.09 11.19
N ARG A 65 -6.21 15.52 12.39
CA ARG A 65 -6.63 16.26 13.58
C ARG A 65 -5.52 17.16 14.13
N PHE A 66 -4.28 16.67 14.15
CA PHE A 66 -3.14 17.49 14.57
C PHE A 66 -2.87 18.63 13.58
N MET A 67 -3.13 18.44 12.28
CA MET A 67 -2.96 19.47 11.25
C MET A 67 -4.16 20.42 11.12
N SER A 68 -5.34 20.03 11.61
CA SER A 68 -6.55 20.87 11.52
C SER A 68 -6.42 22.15 12.34
N LYS A 69 -7.06 23.24 11.91
CA LYS A 69 -7.20 24.46 12.74
C LYS A 69 -8.24 24.33 13.84
N LYS A 70 -9.12 23.31 13.78
CA LYS A 70 -10.20 23.14 14.76
C LYS A 70 -9.66 22.77 16.15
N PRO A 71 -10.35 23.21 17.22
CA PRO A 71 -10.01 22.81 18.59
C PRO A 71 -10.13 21.29 18.74
N ILE A 72 -9.19 20.70 19.47
CA ILE A 72 -9.13 19.26 19.70
C ILE A 72 -10.01 18.91 20.91
N ASP A 73 -10.98 18.02 20.68
CA ASP A 73 -11.63 17.30 21.77
C ASP A 73 -10.62 16.32 22.40
N LYS A 74 -10.23 16.61 23.65
CA LYS A 74 -9.21 15.85 24.38
C LYS A 74 -9.66 14.43 24.70
N GLU A 75 -10.96 14.20 24.93
CA GLU A 75 -11.47 12.86 25.23
C GLU A 75 -11.45 12.01 23.96
N GLU A 76 -11.99 12.55 22.85
CA GLU A 76 -11.99 11.86 21.55
C GLU A 76 -10.56 11.57 21.06
N LEU A 77 -9.63 12.52 21.24
CA LEU A 77 -8.22 12.30 20.90
C LEU A 77 -7.59 11.20 21.78
N THR A 78 -7.90 11.18 23.08
CA THR A 78 -7.39 10.17 24.01
C THR A 78 -7.86 8.78 23.59
N GLU A 79 -9.15 8.61 23.28
CA GLU A 79 -9.69 7.33 22.80
C GLU A 79 -9.01 6.86 21.51
N GLN A 80 -8.76 7.77 20.55
CA GLN A 80 -8.10 7.43 19.30
C GLN A 80 -6.63 7.07 19.47
N LEU A 81 -5.90 7.78 20.33
CA LEU A 81 -4.50 7.47 20.66
C LEU A 81 -4.38 6.12 21.38
N ILE A 82 -5.31 5.79 22.28
CA ILE A 82 -5.39 4.47 22.92
C ILE A 82 -5.64 3.39 21.87
N ALA A 83 -6.62 3.60 20.97
CA ALA A 83 -6.90 2.65 19.89
C ALA A 83 -5.68 2.42 18.98
N ALA A 84 -4.94 3.49 18.64
CA ALA A 84 -3.73 3.41 17.84
C ALA A 84 -2.61 2.66 18.58
N LEU A 85 -2.45 2.91 19.89
CA LEU A 85 -1.49 2.20 20.73
C LEU A 85 -1.81 0.70 20.80
N MET A 86 -3.08 0.31 21.00
CA MET A 86 -3.50 -1.10 21.01
C MET A 86 -3.19 -1.79 19.69
N LEU A 87 -3.61 -1.19 18.56
CA LEU A 87 -3.33 -1.74 17.24
C LEU A 87 -1.82 -1.84 16.97
N ALA A 88 -1.05 -0.83 17.36
CA ALA A 88 0.39 -0.84 17.17
C ALA A 88 1.09 -1.93 18.00
N GLU A 89 0.66 -2.17 19.25
CA GLU A 89 1.19 -3.26 20.09
C GLU A 89 0.81 -4.64 19.54
N LEU A 90 -0.43 -4.80 19.05
CA LEU A 90 -0.89 -6.05 18.43
C LEU A 90 -0.13 -6.36 17.13
N LEU A 91 -0.02 -5.36 16.24
CA LEU A 91 0.73 -5.49 14.99
C LEU A 91 2.22 -5.73 15.25
N GLU A 92 2.81 -5.07 16.25
CA GLU A 92 4.20 -5.30 16.63
C GLU A 92 4.41 -6.77 17.01
N HIS A 93 3.54 -7.32 17.87
CA HIS A 93 3.65 -8.71 18.30
C HIS A 93 3.47 -9.70 17.13
N ILE A 94 2.53 -9.43 16.22
CA ILE A 94 2.34 -10.21 14.98
C ILE A 94 3.60 -10.14 14.10
N TYR A 95 4.15 -8.96 13.88
CA TYR A 95 5.30 -8.77 13.02
C TYR A 95 6.62 -9.25 13.62
N GLU A 96 6.76 -9.22 14.94
CA GLU A 96 7.95 -9.69 15.64
C GLU A 96 8.00 -11.23 15.66
N HIS A 97 6.95 -11.88 16.18
CA HIS A 97 7.01 -13.31 16.52
C HIS A 97 6.42 -14.25 15.47
N TYR A 98 5.56 -13.75 14.58
CA TYR A 98 4.83 -14.61 13.63
C TYR A 98 5.22 -14.36 12.17
N LEU A 99 5.46 -13.11 11.80
CA LEU A 99 5.83 -12.74 10.43
C LEU A 99 7.32 -12.42 10.26
N ILE A 100 8.03 -12.17 11.36
CA ILE A 100 9.45 -11.83 11.44
C ILE A 100 9.82 -10.72 10.46
N ILE A 101 9.26 -9.53 10.69
CA ILE A 101 9.50 -8.33 9.88
C ILE A 101 10.07 -7.19 10.73
N PRO A 102 11.40 -7.14 10.93
CA PRO A 102 12.04 -6.17 11.82
C PRO A 102 11.73 -4.71 11.48
N ARG A 103 11.56 -4.37 10.19
CA ARG A 103 11.25 -2.98 9.76
C ARG A 103 9.88 -2.49 10.26
N GLU A 104 8.85 -3.34 10.24
CA GLU A 104 7.51 -2.95 10.65
C GLU A 104 7.47 -2.81 12.17
N VAL A 105 8.13 -3.75 12.88
CA VAL A 105 8.34 -3.68 14.33
C VAL A 105 8.99 -2.36 14.73
N ARG A 106 10.01 -1.89 14.00
CA ARG A 106 10.65 -0.59 14.25
C ARG A 106 9.72 0.60 14.06
N GLY A 107 9.04 0.65 12.92
CA GLY A 107 8.07 1.71 12.63
C GLY A 107 7.00 1.79 13.72
N LEU A 108 6.47 0.64 14.13
CA LEU A 108 5.47 0.53 15.18
C LEU A 108 6.00 0.94 16.54
N ARG A 109 7.19 0.49 16.96
CA ARG A 109 7.81 0.90 18.24
C ARG A 109 8.01 2.42 18.32
N ARG A 110 8.46 3.06 17.24
CA ARG A 110 8.60 4.52 17.15
C ARG A 110 7.25 5.24 17.25
N GLN A 111 6.21 4.70 16.62
CA GLN A 111 4.86 5.28 16.72
C GLN A 111 4.26 5.07 18.12
N GLN A 112 4.47 3.90 18.74
CA GLN A 112 4.03 3.66 20.11
C GLN A 112 4.69 4.60 21.12
N SER A 113 6.00 4.87 20.98
CA SER A 113 6.69 5.83 21.87
C SER A 113 6.10 7.23 21.73
N LEU A 114 5.82 7.66 20.50
CA LEU A 114 5.12 8.91 20.22
C LEU A 114 3.71 8.93 20.82
N TYR A 115 2.91 7.88 20.66
CA TYR A 115 1.56 7.82 21.24
C TYR A 115 1.57 7.89 22.76
N ARG A 116 2.49 7.18 23.42
CA ARG A 116 2.68 7.26 24.88
C ARG A 116 3.12 8.66 25.32
N GLU A 117 3.98 9.34 24.56
CA GLU A 117 4.37 10.73 24.82
C GLU A 117 3.18 11.70 24.70
N LEU A 118 2.36 11.55 23.66
CA LEU A 118 1.17 12.38 23.45
C LEU A 118 0.10 12.12 24.54
N LEU A 119 -0.10 10.87 24.94
CA LEU A 119 -1.01 10.50 26.03
C LEU A 119 -0.54 11.02 27.40
N ALA A 120 0.77 11.01 27.65
CA ALA A 120 1.35 11.60 28.86
C ALA A 120 1.05 13.10 28.97
N LYS A 121 1.12 13.84 27.86
CA LYS A 121 0.71 15.26 27.83
C LYS A 121 -0.78 15.49 28.08
N LEU A 122 -1.62 14.49 27.81
CA LEU A 122 -3.06 14.52 28.11
C LEU A 122 -3.38 14.09 29.54
N GLY A 123 -2.37 13.86 30.39
CA GLY A 123 -2.54 13.50 31.80
C GLY A 123 -2.73 12.01 32.05
N LYS A 124 -2.42 11.15 31.06
CA LYS A 124 -2.45 9.69 31.21
C LYS A 124 -1.02 9.14 31.21
N SER A 125 -0.55 8.62 32.35
CA SER A 125 0.77 7.99 32.43
C SER A 125 0.71 6.55 31.93
N PHE A 126 1.53 6.23 30.93
CA PHE A 126 1.72 4.85 30.45
C PHE A 126 3.16 4.39 30.77
N PRO A 127 3.38 3.10 31.09
CA PRO A 127 4.72 2.57 31.25
C PRO A 127 5.52 2.76 29.96
N LYS A 128 6.74 3.29 30.07
CA LYS A 128 7.66 3.37 28.93
C LYS A 128 8.15 1.96 28.60
N LYS A 129 7.99 1.54 27.35
CA LYS A 129 8.57 0.28 26.85
C LYS A 129 10.09 0.47 26.69
N PRO A 130 10.94 -0.49 27.07
CA PRO A 130 12.38 -0.39 26.83
C PRO A 130 12.66 -0.33 25.33
N GLU A 131 13.50 0.64 24.92
CA GLU A 131 14.00 0.79 23.56
C GLU A 131 15.02 -0.30 23.27
N HIS A 132 14.55 -1.46 22.82
CA HIS A 132 15.38 -2.26 21.92
C HIS A 132 15.01 -1.87 20.49
N GLU A 133 15.87 -1.06 19.87
CA GLU A 133 15.85 -0.89 18.41
C GLU A 133 16.48 -2.15 17.79
N PRO A 134 15.72 -2.96 17.02
CA PRO A 134 16.27 -3.99 16.15
C PRO A 134 17.29 -3.40 15.18
N ASP A 135 18.24 -4.22 14.71
CA ASP A 135 19.22 -3.82 13.69
C ASP A 135 18.57 -3.18 12.46
N ASP A 136 19.23 -2.14 11.95
CA ASP A 136 18.75 -1.30 10.86
C ASP A 136 18.66 -2.06 9.52
N PHE A 137 19.41 -3.15 9.39
CA PHE A 137 19.65 -3.83 8.13
C PHE A 137 18.57 -4.86 7.76
N SER A 138 17.95 -4.68 6.60
CA SER A 138 17.08 -5.69 5.98
C SER A 138 17.48 -5.91 4.53
N PHE A 139 18.26 -6.97 4.29
CA PHE A 139 18.74 -7.34 2.96
C PHE A 139 17.61 -7.47 1.92
N THR A 140 16.47 -8.06 2.30
CA THR A 140 15.30 -8.17 1.42
C THR A 140 14.76 -6.80 1.01
N GLN A 141 14.77 -5.82 1.92
CA GLN A 141 14.31 -4.48 1.63
C GLN A 141 15.28 -3.73 0.72
N GLU A 142 16.57 -3.88 0.97
CA GLU A 142 17.62 -3.27 0.16
C GLU A 142 17.52 -3.74 -1.30
N ILE A 143 17.39 -5.05 -1.52
CA ILE A 143 17.17 -5.62 -2.87
C ILE A 143 15.90 -5.07 -3.49
N ARG A 144 14.80 -4.97 -2.73
CA ARG A 144 13.52 -4.44 -3.24
C ARG A 144 13.65 -2.97 -3.68
N ASN A 145 14.29 -2.13 -2.86
CA ASN A 145 14.50 -0.72 -3.15
C ASN A 145 15.41 -0.54 -4.37
N LEU A 146 16.54 -1.24 -4.38
CA LEU A 146 17.47 -1.24 -5.50
C LEU A 146 16.80 -1.71 -6.80
N THR A 147 15.98 -2.76 -6.73
CA THR A 147 15.19 -3.23 -7.87
C THR A 147 14.23 -2.15 -8.34
N PHE A 148 13.50 -1.48 -7.44
CA PHE A 148 12.57 -0.42 -7.81
C PHE A 148 13.26 0.73 -8.55
N GLU A 149 14.38 1.22 -8.01
CA GLU A 149 15.14 2.33 -8.59
C GLU A 149 15.77 1.95 -9.94
N ILE A 150 16.50 0.82 -10.00
CA ILE A 150 17.18 0.39 -11.21
C ILE A 150 16.18 -0.01 -12.31
N ASN A 151 15.00 -0.54 -11.95
CA ASN A 151 14.01 -0.97 -12.93
C ASN A 151 13.60 0.16 -13.88
N LEU A 152 13.43 1.38 -13.35
CA LEU A 152 13.03 2.54 -14.15
C LEU A 152 14.09 2.86 -15.22
N PHE A 153 15.36 2.94 -14.82
CA PHE A 153 16.47 3.20 -15.75
C PHE A 153 16.65 2.08 -16.76
N ARG A 154 16.53 0.82 -16.32
CA ARG A 154 16.58 -0.35 -17.20
C ARG A 154 15.50 -0.28 -18.27
N LEU A 155 14.26 0.01 -17.89
CA LEU A 155 13.15 0.10 -18.84
C LEU A 155 13.34 1.26 -19.81
N LEU A 156 13.78 2.43 -19.33
CA LEU A 156 14.06 3.57 -20.20
C LEU A 156 15.19 3.26 -21.20
N PHE A 157 16.27 2.63 -20.74
CA PHE A 157 17.40 2.24 -21.58
C PHE A 157 16.97 1.24 -22.67
N THR A 158 16.34 0.13 -22.27
CA THR A 158 15.93 -0.94 -23.19
C THR A 158 14.87 -0.46 -24.21
N ARG A 159 13.91 0.36 -23.77
CA ARG A 159 12.86 0.90 -24.66
C ARG A 159 13.36 2.02 -25.58
N SER A 160 14.27 2.88 -25.09
CA SER A 160 14.93 3.88 -25.95
C SER A 160 15.77 3.21 -27.03
N LYS A 161 16.53 2.15 -26.68
CA LYS A 161 17.27 1.35 -27.67
C LYS A 161 16.33 0.78 -28.73
N ARG A 162 15.22 0.16 -28.30
CA ARG A 162 14.18 -0.37 -29.19
C ARG A 162 13.64 0.70 -30.14
N ALA A 163 13.39 1.92 -29.66
CA ALA A 163 12.93 3.02 -30.50
C ALA A 163 13.97 3.40 -31.58
N LEU A 164 15.26 3.43 -31.23
CA LEU A 164 16.33 3.66 -32.20
C LEU A 164 16.37 2.58 -33.29
N ASP A 165 16.22 1.31 -32.91
CA ASP A 165 16.19 0.19 -33.87
C ASP A 165 15.07 0.36 -34.90
N PHE A 166 13.87 0.73 -34.44
CA PHE A 166 12.73 0.90 -35.33
C PHE A 166 12.88 2.15 -36.21
N ILE A 167 13.40 3.26 -35.68
CA ILE A 167 13.67 4.46 -36.48
C ILE A 167 14.65 4.14 -37.63
N ALA A 168 15.56 3.19 -37.45
CA ALA A 168 16.45 2.72 -38.51
C ALA A 168 15.71 2.14 -39.73
N LEU A 169 14.49 1.60 -39.55
CA LEU A 169 13.69 1.06 -40.65
C LEU A 169 13.18 2.13 -41.62
N ILE A 170 13.04 3.38 -41.16
CA ILE A 170 12.55 4.50 -41.98
C ILE A 170 13.63 5.54 -42.28
N SER A 171 14.80 5.42 -41.66
CA SER A 171 15.91 6.34 -41.84
C SER A 171 16.60 6.12 -43.20
N LYS A 172 16.89 7.21 -43.89
CA LYS A 172 17.67 7.22 -45.15
C LYS A 172 19.14 7.59 -44.92
N SER A 173 19.56 7.84 -43.67
CA SER A 173 20.90 8.31 -43.34
C SER A 173 21.85 7.14 -43.13
N ASP A 174 22.83 6.97 -44.01
CA ASP A 174 23.85 5.92 -43.88
C ASP A 174 24.65 6.01 -42.58
N ALA A 175 24.93 7.23 -42.12
CA ALA A 175 25.61 7.46 -40.85
C ALA A 175 24.79 6.91 -39.66
N TYR A 176 23.48 7.15 -39.67
CA TYR A 176 22.57 6.64 -38.65
C TYR A 176 22.47 5.11 -38.67
N LEU A 177 22.31 4.52 -39.86
CA LEU A 177 22.26 3.07 -40.04
C LEU A 177 23.56 2.40 -39.56
N LYS A 178 24.72 3.01 -39.85
CA LYS A 178 26.02 2.51 -39.37
C LYS A 178 26.13 2.62 -37.85
N PHE A 179 25.69 3.71 -37.26
CA PHE A 179 25.63 3.89 -35.81
C PHE A 179 24.79 2.80 -35.13
N VAL A 180 23.55 2.59 -35.61
CA VAL A 180 22.64 1.58 -35.03
C VAL A 180 23.24 0.17 -35.15
N ARG A 181 23.83 -0.20 -36.28
CA ARG A 181 24.49 -1.51 -36.43
C ARG A 181 25.64 -1.73 -35.44
N ILE A 182 26.47 -0.72 -35.21
CA ILE A 182 27.57 -0.80 -34.23
C ILE A 182 26.99 -0.94 -32.82
N MET A 183 25.97 -0.15 -32.50
CA MET A 183 25.27 -0.21 -31.22
C MET A 183 24.65 -1.59 -30.99
N ASP A 184 23.95 -2.16 -31.97
CA ASP A 184 23.30 -3.47 -31.89
C ASP A 184 24.31 -4.59 -31.59
N GLY A 185 25.45 -4.60 -32.29
CA GLY A 185 26.50 -5.59 -32.10
C GLY A 185 27.06 -5.63 -30.67
N VAL A 186 26.97 -4.51 -29.93
CA VAL A 186 27.42 -4.42 -28.54
C VAL A 186 26.26 -4.62 -27.55
N LEU A 187 25.13 -3.96 -27.79
CA LEU A 187 24.04 -3.86 -26.81
C LEU A 187 23.08 -5.03 -26.85
N ASP A 188 22.83 -5.67 -28.00
CA ASP A 188 21.83 -6.74 -28.08
C ASP A 188 22.15 -7.95 -27.20
N PRO A 189 23.39 -8.49 -27.21
CA PRO A 189 23.75 -9.59 -26.32
C PRO A 189 23.58 -9.20 -24.84
N PHE A 190 23.93 -7.96 -24.49
CA PHE A 190 23.84 -7.46 -23.12
C PHE A 190 22.38 -7.28 -22.68
N ILE A 191 21.55 -6.63 -23.49
CA ILE A 191 20.14 -6.35 -23.18
C ILE A 191 19.34 -7.65 -23.04
N ALA A 192 19.61 -8.64 -23.89
CA ALA A 192 18.96 -9.95 -23.81
C ALA A 192 19.16 -10.60 -22.43
N HIS A 193 20.41 -10.59 -21.92
CA HIS A 193 20.73 -11.17 -20.61
C HIS A 193 20.23 -10.29 -19.45
N LEU A 194 20.32 -8.97 -19.58
CA LEU A 194 19.81 -8.02 -18.60
C LEU A 194 18.31 -8.20 -18.35
N GLY A 195 17.57 -8.62 -19.38
CA GLY A 195 16.12 -8.84 -19.32
C GLY A 195 15.68 -9.82 -18.25
N TRP A 196 16.44 -10.88 -17.98
CA TRP A 196 16.11 -11.89 -16.96
C TRP A 196 17.00 -11.84 -15.72
N ILE A 197 18.30 -11.55 -15.86
CA ILE A 197 19.24 -11.49 -14.73
C ILE A 197 18.76 -10.47 -13.69
N PHE A 198 18.19 -9.35 -14.15
CA PHE A 198 17.65 -8.31 -13.29
C PHE A 198 16.63 -8.82 -12.25
N PHE A 199 15.82 -9.81 -12.60
CA PHE A 199 14.74 -10.29 -11.73
C PHE A 199 15.19 -11.40 -10.77
N ILE A 200 16.36 -12.00 -11.00
CA ILE A 200 16.86 -13.13 -10.18
C ILE A 200 17.03 -12.78 -8.71
N PRO A 201 17.68 -11.66 -8.32
CA PRO A 201 17.88 -11.34 -6.91
C PRO A 201 16.57 -11.24 -6.15
N ARG A 202 15.56 -10.57 -6.73
CA ARG A 202 14.24 -10.41 -6.11
C ARG A 202 13.50 -11.76 -6.02
N LEU A 203 13.52 -12.57 -7.08
CA LEU A 203 12.91 -13.90 -7.07
C LEU A 203 13.55 -14.79 -6.00
N ALA A 204 14.88 -14.87 -5.98
CA ALA A 204 15.63 -15.73 -5.08
C ALA A 204 15.35 -15.40 -3.62
N VAL A 205 15.35 -14.11 -3.26
CA VAL A 205 15.02 -13.68 -1.88
C VAL A 205 13.56 -13.97 -1.53
N ASN A 206 12.62 -13.70 -2.43
CA ASN A 206 11.21 -13.97 -2.15
C ASN A 206 10.93 -15.46 -1.98
N LEU A 207 11.54 -16.32 -2.81
CA LEU A 207 11.46 -17.78 -2.67
C LEU A 207 12.13 -18.27 -1.38
N PHE A 208 13.33 -17.77 -1.08
CA PHE A 208 14.05 -18.11 0.17
C PHE A 208 13.20 -17.78 1.40
N VAL A 209 12.60 -16.60 1.45
CA VAL A 209 11.75 -16.18 2.57
C VAL A 209 10.51 -17.07 2.68
N ILE A 210 9.85 -17.42 1.56
CA ILE A 210 8.71 -18.35 1.59
C ILE A 210 9.14 -19.72 2.13
N ILE A 211 10.25 -20.27 1.65
CA ILE A 211 10.75 -21.58 2.08
C ILE A 211 11.11 -21.54 3.57
N LYS A 212 11.87 -20.52 4.00
CA LYS A 212 12.28 -20.31 5.40
C LYS A 212 11.08 -20.33 6.36
N HIS A 213 10.00 -19.63 6.02
CA HIS A 213 8.82 -19.53 6.88
C HIS A 213 7.83 -20.69 6.68
N THR A 214 7.95 -21.47 5.61
CA THR A 214 7.04 -22.61 5.37
C THR A 214 7.58 -23.89 5.98
N VAL A 215 8.86 -24.20 5.73
CA VAL A 215 9.52 -25.41 6.20
C VAL A 215 9.97 -25.20 7.63
N GLY A 216 9.49 -26.04 8.55
CA GLY A 216 9.92 -26.00 9.94
C GLY A 216 11.39 -26.41 10.08
N GLY A 217 12.14 -25.71 10.93
CA GLY A 217 13.55 -25.98 11.18
C GLY A 217 14.07 -25.24 12.41
N LEU A 218 15.36 -25.40 12.71
CA LEU A 218 16.02 -24.80 13.89
C LEU A 218 16.02 -23.26 13.89
N TRP A 219 15.75 -22.64 12.73
CA TRP A 219 15.68 -21.19 12.57
C TRP A 219 14.30 -20.58 12.89
N MET A 220 13.30 -21.41 13.18
CA MET A 220 11.92 -20.99 13.36
C MET A 220 11.59 -20.88 14.86
N GLU A 221 11.03 -19.73 15.26
CA GLU A 221 10.59 -19.51 16.63
C GLU A 221 9.39 -20.40 16.99
N LYS A 222 9.18 -20.64 18.29
CA LYS A 222 8.10 -21.53 18.75
C LYS A 222 6.72 -20.95 18.43
N GLU A 223 6.61 -19.64 18.54
CA GLU A 223 5.46 -18.80 18.23
C GLU A 223 5.10 -18.95 16.75
N GLU A 224 6.04 -18.68 15.83
CA GLU A 224 5.86 -18.92 14.40
C GLU A 224 5.51 -20.38 14.12
N SER A 225 6.21 -21.33 14.77
CA SER A 225 5.99 -22.76 14.56
C SER A 225 4.55 -23.19 14.89
N SER A 226 3.93 -22.56 15.90
CA SER A 226 2.60 -22.89 16.40
C SER A 226 1.45 -22.63 15.41
N LEU A 227 1.66 -21.77 14.40
CA LEU A 227 0.66 -21.43 13.39
C LEU A 227 0.30 -22.59 12.46
N GLY A 228 1.22 -23.55 12.30
CA GLY A 228 1.10 -24.59 11.28
C GLY A 228 1.52 -24.11 9.89
N TRP A 229 2.05 -25.04 9.08
CA TRP A 229 2.69 -24.72 7.80
C TRP A 229 1.75 -24.04 6.80
N THR A 230 0.47 -24.42 6.76
CA THR A 230 -0.51 -23.88 5.81
C THR A 230 -0.76 -22.39 6.06
N VAL A 231 -0.93 -21.99 7.32
CA VAL A 231 -1.14 -20.58 7.70
C VAL A 231 0.10 -19.76 7.36
N ARG A 232 1.30 -20.27 7.67
CA ARG A 232 2.56 -19.60 7.34
C ARG A 232 2.73 -19.42 5.83
N PHE A 233 2.59 -20.50 5.06
CA PHE A 233 2.70 -20.47 3.60
C PHE A 233 1.73 -19.46 2.98
N ASN A 234 0.44 -19.57 3.32
CA ASN A 234 -0.60 -18.68 2.80
C ASN A 234 -0.31 -17.21 3.15
N THR A 235 0.17 -16.95 4.37
CA THR A 235 0.47 -15.58 4.80
C THR A 235 1.67 -15.00 4.06
N GLN A 236 2.71 -15.79 3.82
CA GLN A 236 3.88 -15.33 3.07
C GLN A 236 3.58 -15.17 1.56
N ILE A 237 2.77 -16.06 0.98
CA ILE A 237 2.31 -15.97 -0.41
C ILE A 237 1.43 -14.75 -0.62
N LYS A 238 0.44 -14.49 0.24
CA LYS A 238 -0.44 -13.31 0.16
C LYS A 238 0.35 -11.99 0.02
N ARG A 239 1.54 -11.90 0.63
CA ARG A 239 2.39 -10.71 0.58
C ARG A 239 3.25 -10.60 -0.68
N ARG A 240 3.62 -11.72 -1.31
CA ARG A 240 4.68 -11.77 -2.34
C ARG A 240 4.23 -12.27 -3.69
N TRP A 241 3.03 -12.83 -3.80
CA TRP A 241 2.62 -13.55 -5.00
C TRP A 241 2.61 -12.68 -6.27
N PHE A 242 2.29 -11.39 -6.17
CA PHE A 242 2.39 -10.46 -7.31
C PHE A 242 3.83 -10.27 -7.79
N GLU A 243 4.78 -10.13 -6.86
CA GLU A 243 6.20 -9.97 -7.20
C GLU A 243 6.76 -11.26 -7.78
N LEU A 244 6.43 -12.40 -7.17
CA LEU A 244 6.80 -13.73 -7.67
C LEU A 244 6.24 -14.00 -9.06
N GLY A 245 4.96 -13.72 -9.28
CA GLY A 245 4.32 -13.91 -10.57
C GLY A 245 5.00 -13.09 -11.67
N ASN A 246 5.29 -11.81 -11.40
CA ASN A 246 6.00 -10.95 -12.33
C ASN A 246 7.45 -11.43 -12.57
N ASP A 247 8.20 -11.76 -11.51
CA ASP A 247 9.58 -12.22 -11.63
C ASP A 247 9.67 -13.54 -12.41
N LEU A 248 8.81 -14.52 -12.10
CA LEU A 248 8.75 -15.80 -12.79
C LEU A 248 8.41 -15.63 -14.27
N ASN A 249 7.45 -14.77 -14.60
CA ASN A 249 7.06 -14.47 -15.98
C ASN A 249 8.26 -13.94 -16.79
N TRP A 250 8.96 -12.94 -16.26
CA TRP A 250 10.06 -12.30 -16.97
C TRP A 250 11.33 -13.14 -17.03
N ILE A 251 11.65 -13.90 -15.97
CA ILE A 251 12.76 -14.85 -15.98
C ILE A 251 12.50 -15.95 -16.99
N SER A 252 11.32 -16.58 -16.95
CA SER A 252 10.98 -17.66 -17.88
C SER A 252 11.01 -17.18 -19.33
N THR A 253 10.42 -16.01 -19.60
CA THR A 253 10.44 -15.38 -20.93
C THR A 253 11.86 -15.11 -21.41
N GLY A 254 12.71 -14.52 -20.56
CA GLY A 254 14.09 -14.23 -20.94
C GLY A 254 14.93 -15.48 -21.16
N LEU A 255 14.77 -16.52 -20.33
CA LEU A 255 15.46 -17.80 -20.52
C LEU A 255 15.04 -18.50 -21.82
N ILE A 256 13.73 -18.56 -22.10
CA ILE A 256 13.19 -19.12 -23.35
C ILE A 256 13.73 -18.34 -24.55
N ASN A 257 13.71 -17.01 -24.51
CA ASN A 257 14.18 -16.19 -25.62
C ASN A 257 15.70 -16.27 -25.82
N CYS A 258 16.50 -16.33 -24.75
CA CYS A 258 17.96 -16.33 -24.85
C CYS A 258 18.54 -17.69 -25.24
N PHE A 259 17.95 -18.79 -24.74
CA PHE A 259 18.55 -20.12 -24.87
C PHE A 259 17.78 -21.07 -25.78
N TYR A 260 16.46 -20.90 -25.92
CA TYR A 260 15.63 -21.82 -26.69
C TYR A 260 15.22 -21.25 -28.05
N LEU A 261 14.70 -20.01 -28.09
CA LEU A 261 14.21 -19.36 -29.31
C LEU A 261 15.33 -18.59 -30.02
N THR A 262 16.37 -19.31 -30.43
CA THR A 262 17.52 -18.75 -31.16
C THR A 262 17.56 -19.25 -32.61
N GLY A 263 18.37 -18.60 -33.46
CA GLY A 263 18.52 -18.96 -34.87
C GLY A 263 17.20 -18.89 -35.65
N VAL A 264 16.79 -20.00 -36.26
CA VAL A 264 15.54 -20.09 -37.06
C VAL A 264 14.29 -19.86 -36.20
N LEU A 265 14.37 -20.11 -34.89
CA LEU A 265 13.24 -19.92 -33.96
C LEU A 265 13.15 -18.50 -33.40
N ALA A 266 14.12 -17.63 -33.66
CA ALA A 266 14.15 -16.26 -33.15
C ALA A 266 12.87 -15.44 -33.42
N PRO A 267 12.18 -15.57 -34.58
CA PRO A 267 10.92 -14.84 -34.81
C PRO A 267 9.82 -15.18 -33.78
N PHE A 268 9.84 -16.37 -33.18
CA PHE A 268 8.85 -16.76 -32.19
C PHE A 268 9.03 -16.08 -30.82
N ALA A 269 10.24 -15.57 -30.53
CA ALA A 269 10.53 -14.87 -29.27
C ALA A 269 9.64 -13.64 -29.06
N PHE A 270 9.20 -13.01 -30.16
CA PHE A 270 8.25 -11.91 -30.10
C PHE A 270 6.91 -12.33 -29.48
N TYR A 271 6.35 -13.48 -29.88
CA TYR A 271 5.06 -13.95 -29.37
C TYR A 271 5.13 -14.34 -27.90
N VAL A 272 6.22 -14.96 -27.45
CA VAL A 272 6.45 -15.25 -26.02
C VAL A 272 6.49 -13.96 -25.23
N SER A 273 7.22 -12.96 -25.71
CA SER A 273 7.29 -11.64 -25.06
C SER A 273 5.92 -10.96 -25.03
N LEU A 274 5.15 -11.04 -26.12
CA LEU A 274 3.79 -10.48 -26.20
C LEU A 274 2.86 -11.12 -25.15
N VAL A 275 2.91 -12.44 -25.01
CA VAL A 275 2.17 -13.17 -23.96
C VAL A 275 2.61 -12.71 -22.57
N ALA A 276 3.92 -12.52 -22.33
CA ALA A 276 4.42 -12.02 -21.06
C ALA A 276 3.87 -10.62 -20.72
N PHE A 277 3.77 -9.72 -21.70
CA PHE A 277 3.13 -8.41 -21.50
C PHE A 277 1.62 -8.51 -21.23
N ALA A 278 0.92 -9.44 -21.89
CA ALA A 278 -0.50 -9.69 -21.60
C ALA A 278 -0.70 -10.21 -20.17
N LEU A 279 0.18 -11.09 -19.70
CA LEU A 279 0.17 -11.58 -18.32
C LEU A 279 0.42 -10.46 -17.32
N ASP A 280 1.30 -9.49 -17.62
CA ASP A 280 1.51 -8.32 -16.76
C ASP A 280 0.23 -7.47 -16.63
N VAL A 281 -0.55 -7.30 -17.71
CA VAL A 281 -1.85 -6.61 -17.66
C VAL A 281 -2.84 -7.39 -16.78
N VAL A 282 -2.96 -8.70 -16.96
CA VAL A 282 -3.84 -9.56 -16.14
C VAL A 282 -3.44 -9.50 -14.66
N LEU A 283 -2.14 -9.56 -14.37
CA LEU A 283 -1.61 -9.49 -13.01
C LEU A 283 -1.91 -8.12 -12.37
N SER A 284 -1.78 -7.04 -13.14
CA SER A 284 -2.08 -5.66 -12.71
C SER A 284 -3.58 -5.47 -12.41
N ILE A 285 -4.46 -6.00 -13.27
CA ILE A 285 -5.92 -5.98 -13.06
C ILE A 285 -6.27 -6.79 -11.82
N THR A 286 -5.73 -8.01 -11.69
CA THR A 286 -5.99 -8.88 -10.54
C THR A 286 -5.53 -8.24 -9.24
N ARG A 287 -4.37 -7.57 -9.26
CA ARG A 287 -3.86 -6.79 -8.12
C ARG A 287 -4.81 -5.69 -7.70
N THR A 288 -5.26 -4.93 -8.68
CA THR A 288 -6.17 -3.82 -8.45
C THR A 288 -7.49 -4.30 -7.88
N TYR A 289 -8.05 -5.38 -8.44
CA TYR A 289 -9.26 -6.00 -7.93
C TYR A 289 -9.12 -6.39 -6.46
N ILE A 290 -8.08 -7.16 -6.09
CA ILE A 290 -7.90 -7.62 -4.70
C ILE A 290 -7.64 -6.47 -3.72
N GLU A 291 -6.80 -5.51 -4.09
CA GLU A 291 -6.47 -4.38 -3.20
C GLU A 291 -7.67 -3.45 -3.01
N LEU A 292 -8.43 -3.14 -4.07
CA LEU A 292 -9.64 -2.31 -3.97
C LEU A 292 -10.81 -3.04 -3.31
N SER A 293 -11.04 -4.32 -3.61
CA SER A 293 -12.09 -5.11 -2.96
C SER A 293 -11.95 -5.10 -1.44
N ARG A 294 -10.73 -5.22 -0.91
CA ARG A 294 -10.48 -5.13 0.54
C ARG A 294 -10.94 -3.80 1.14
N LEU A 295 -10.72 -2.69 0.43
CA LEU A 295 -11.15 -1.37 0.88
C LEU A 295 -12.66 -1.18 0.78
N PHE A 296 -13.28 -1.69 -0.28
CA PHE A 296 -14.73 -1.64 -0.45
C PHE A 296 -15.45 -2.50 0.58
N GLU A 297 -14.96 -3.71 0.86
CA GLU A 297 -15.47 -4.58 1.94
C GLU A 297 -15.38 -3.87 3.30
N LEU A 298 -14.24 -3.22 3.59
CA LEU A 298 -14.08 -2.45 4.82
C LEU A 298 -15.06 -1.27 4.90
N ARG A 299 -15.22 -0.53 3.79
CA ARG A 299 -16.18 0.57 3.68
C ARG A 299 -17.62 0.10 3.90
N GLU A 300 -18.00 -1.01 3.27
CA GLU A 300 -19.32 -1.60 3.40
C GLU A 300 -19.59 -2.02 4.85
N TYR A 301 -18.61 -2.65 5.49
CA TYR A 301 -18.70 -3.01 6.91
C TYR A 301 -18.95 -1.78 7.80
N TYR A 302 -18.19 -0.69 7.64
CA TYR A 302 -18.40 0.53 8.41
C TYR A 302 -19.72 1.25 8.07
N THR A 303 -20.19 1.13 6.83
CA THR A 303 -21.51 1.64 6.43
C THR A 303 -22.64 0.87 7.13
N ASN A 304 -22.51 -0.46 7.21
CA ASN A 304 -23.44 -1.31 7.95
C ASN A 304 -23.40 -1.02 9.46
N MET A 305 -22.22 -0.72 10.01
CA MET A 305 -22.07 -0.27 11.40
C MET A 305 -22.77 1.07 11.64
N LEU A 306 -22.64 2.02 10.70
CA LEU A 306 -23.33 3.32 10.77
C LEU A 306 -24.84 3.17 10.82
N ASN A 307 -25.40 2.28 10.00
CA ASN A 307 -26.84 2.03 9.93
C ASN A 307 -27.41 1.40 11.23
N LYS A 308 -26.57 0.76 12.03
CA LYS A 308 -26.92 0.13 13.31
C LYS A 308 -26.60 1.00 14.52
N ALA A 309 -26.04 2.19 14.32
CA ALA A 309 -25.61 3.05 15.41
C ALA A 309 -26.78 3.94 15.87
N ASP A 310 -27.16 3.83 17.14
CA ASP A 310 -28.26 4.60 17.73
C ASP A 310 -27.81 5.99 18.23
N ASP A 311 -26.52 6.16 18.57
CA ASP A 311 -25.97 7.40 19.12
C ASP A 311 -25.42 8.34 18.03
N LEU A 312 -25.77 9.63 18.11
CA LEU A 312 -25.29 10.69 17.22
C LEU A 312 -23.77 10.90 17.29
N LYS A 313 -23.16 10.74 18.48
CA LYS A 313 -21.70 10.90 18.64
C LYS A 313 -20.97 9.75 17.94
N GLU A 314 -21.46 8.53 18.11
CA GLU A 314 -20.97 7.33 17.42
C GLU A 314 -21.15 7.45 15.90
N GLN A 315 -22.33 7.81 15.42
CA GLN A 315 -22.59 8.02 13.99
C GLN A 315 -21.61 9.01 13.37
N LYS A 316 -21.34 10.14 14.05
CA LYS A 316 -20.38 11.14 13.59
C LYS A 316 -18.95 10.59 13.53
N ALA A 317 -18.54 9.77 14.50
CA ALA A 317 -17.22 9.13 14.50
C ALA A 317 -17.09 8.12 13.35
N ILE A 318 -18.11 7.30 13.11
CA ILE A 318 -18.14 6.33 12.01
C ILE A 318 -18.13 7.06 10.65
N ARG A 319 -18.92 8.12 10.47
CA ARG A 319 -18.91 8.93 9.23
C ARG A 319 -17.53 9.49 8.92
N LYS A 320 -16.83 10.07 9.91
CA LYS A 320 -15.44 10.53 9.74
C LYS A 320 -14.48 9.39 9.36
N HIS A 321 -14.75 8.16 9.79
CA HIS A 321 -13.97 7.00 9.42
C HIS A 321 -14.25 6.53 7.99
N ILE A 322 -15.52 6.52 7.58
CA ILE A 322 -15.90 6.29 6.18
C ILE A 322 -15.27 7.34 5.26
N GLU A 323 -15.27 8.62 5.64
CA GLU A 323 -14.61 9.69 4.86
C GLU A 323 -13.09 9.45 4.70
N ALA A 324 -12.42 8.91 5.71
CA ALA A 324 -11.00 8.55 5.62
C ALA A 324 -10.79 7.36 4.67
N ILE A 325 -11.66 6.35 4.75
CA ILE A 325 -11.67 5.22 3.83
C ILE A 325 -11.93 5.68 2.39
N ASP A 326 -12.87 6.59 2.15
CA ASP A 326 -13.19 7.13 0.83
C ASP A 326 -11.98 7.86 0.22
N LYS A 327 -11.25 8.63 1.02
CA LYS A 327 -9.99 9.27 0.58
C LYS A 327 -8.93 8.23 0.22
N GLN A 328 -8.79 7.18 1.02
CA GLN A 328 -7.86 6.09 0.72
C GLN A 328 -8.27 5.36 -0.56
N ILE A 329 -9.56 5.08 -0.76
CA ILE A 329 -10.08 4.46 -1.99
C ILE A 329 -9.75 5.32 -3.20
N ALA A 330 -10.00 6.63 -3.14
CA ALA A 330 -9.70 7.54 -4.25
C ALA A 330 -8.20 7.55 -4.59
N PHE A 331 -7.33 7.59 -3.58
CA PHE A 331 -5.89 7.48 -3.78
C PHE A 331 -5.48 6.14 -4.41
N GLU A 332 -5.99 5.03 -3.90
CA GLU A 332 -5.65 3.70 -4.40
C GLU A 332 -6.19 3.46 -5.82
N GLN A 333 -7.38 3.97 -6.14
CA GLN A 333 -7.91 3.99 -7.51
C GLN A 333 -7.00 4.76 -8.46
N PHE A 334 -6.50 5.92 -8.05
CA PHE A 334 -5.55 6.67 -8.85
C PHE A 334 -4.23 5.93 -9.04
N ARG A 335 -3.62 5.41 -7.96
CA ARG A 335 -2.35 4.68 -8.00
C ARG A 335 -2.44 3.41 -8.85
N LEU A 336 -3.42 2.56 -8.56
CA LEU A 336 -3.61 1.27 -9.23
C LEU A 336 -4.14 1.44 -10.65
N GLY A 337 -5.07 2.38 -10.84
CA GLY A 337 -5.59 2.73 -12.17
C GLY A 337 -4.50 3.27 -13.09
N SER A 338 -3.60 4.13 -12.58
CA SER A 338 -2.43 4.59 -13.35
C SER A 338 -1.53 3.41 -13.75
N HIS A 339 -1.28 2.47 -12.84
CA HIS A 339 -0.48 1.29 -13.14
C HIS A 339 -1.13 0.38 -14.21
N ILE A 340 -2.44 0.14 -14.14
CA ILE A 340 -3.18 -0.60 -15.18
C ILE A 340 -3.11 0.14 -16.52
N ALA A 341 -3.34 1.45 -16.53
CA ALA A 341 -3.30 2.25 -17.74
C ALA A 341 -1.92 2.18 -18.40
N THR A 342 -0.84 2.38 -17.63
CA THR A 342 0.53 2.28 -18.12
C THR A 342 0.86 0.90 -18.67
N THR A 343 0.54 -0.18 -17.94
CA THR A 343 0.80 -1.56 -18.39
C THR A 343 0.01 -1.93 -19.64
N THR A 344 -1.25 -1.48 -19.74
CA THR A 344 -2.10 -1.68 -20.92
C THR A 344 -1.58 -0.91 -22.13
N LEU A 345 -1.18 0.35 -21.95
CA LEU A 345 -0.60 1.16 -23.04
C LEU A 345 0.74 0.58 -23.52
N ILE A 346 1.56 0.02 -22.61
CA ILE A 346 2.78 -0.71 -22.98
C ILE A 346 2.42 -1.92 -23.84
N PHE A 347 1.46 -2.75 -23.41
CA PHE A 347 1.01 -3.92 -24.18
C PHE A 347 0.52 -3.51 -25.57
N MET A 348 -0.33 -2.49 -25.67
CA MET A 348 -0.83 -1.95 -26.94
C MET A 348 0.30 -1.43 -27.84
N SER A 349 1.29 -0.73 -27.27
CA SER A 349 2.47 -0.25 -28.02
C SER A 349 3.28 -1.39 -28.62
N ILE A 350 3.33 -2.53 -27.93
CA ILE A 350 4.04 -3.73 -28.39
C ILE A 350 3.25 -4.50 -29.44
N CYS A 351 1.91 -4.50 -29.36
CA CYS A 351 1.06 -5.02 -30.42
C CYS A 351 1.33 -4.35 -31.78
N CYS A 352 1.74 -3.06 -31.81
CA CYS A 352 2.14 -2.38 -33.04
C CYS A 352 3.37 -3.00 -33.73
N ALA A 353 4.17 -3.81 -33.01
CA ALA A 353 5.31 -4.54 -33.56
C ALA A 353 4.95 -5.95 -34.05
N LEU A 354 3.66 -6.32 -34.10
CA LEU A 354 3.22 -7.58 -34.68
C LEU A 354 3.63 -7.70 -36.16
N PRO A 355 4.05 -8.88 -36.64
CA PRO A 355 4.47 -9.06 -38.03
C PRO A 355 3.42 -8.65 -39.07
N ILE A 356 2.12 -8.74 -38.76
CA ILE A 356 1.04 -8.28 -39.67
C ILE A 356 1.14 -6.78 -39.99
N PHE A 357 1.71 -5.98 -39.09
CA PHE A 357 1.92 -4.55 -39.27
C PHE A 357 3.27 -4.22 -39.92
N ALA A 358 4.14 -5.21 -40.17
CA ALA A 358 5.44 -5.00 -40.80
C ALA A 358 5.34 -4.51 -42.26
N VAL A 359 4.16 -4.64 -42.89
CA VAL A 359 3.88 -4.09 -44.23
C VAL A 359 4.04 -2.57 -44.27
N ASN A 360 3.77 -1.88 -43.15
CA ASN A 360 3.98 -0.44 -43.02
C ASN A 360 4.93 -0.15 -41.86
N PRO A 361 6.21 0.21 -42.12
CA PRO A 361 7.22 0.42 -41.08
C PRO A 361 6.90 1.58 -40.14
N ILE A 362 5.96 2.47 -40.49
CA ILE A 362 5.51 3.58 -39.64
C ILE A 362 4.81 3.06 -38.38
N ILE A 363 4.04 1.96 -38.47
CA ILE A 363 3.26 1.45 -37.33
C ILE A 363 4.19 0.93 -36.22
N PRO A 364 5.19 0.05 -36.49
CA PRO A 364 6.14 -0.36 -35.47
C PRO A 364 6.99 0.79 -34.90
N VAL A 365 7.36 1.77 -35.74
CA VAL A 365 8.07 2.98 -35.29
C VAL A 365 7.24 3.78 -34.29
N ALA A 366 5.98 4.06 -34.63
CA ALA A 366 5.07 4.77 -33.74
C ALA A 366 4.91 4.02 -32.41
N GLY A 367 4.70 2.70 -32.46
CA GLY A 367 4.64 1.86 -31.27
C GLY A 367 5.88 1.95 -30.39
N ALA A 368 7.07 1.90 -30.97
CA ALA A 368 8.33 1.97 -30.24
C ALA A 368 8.56 3.36 -29.59
N ILE A 369 8.21 4.43 -30.29
CA ILE A 369 8.25 5.81 -29.75
C ILE A 369 7.25 5.95 -28.60
N CYS A 370 6.00 5.50 -28.79
CA CYS A 370 4.99 5.48 -27.73
C CYS A 370 5.48 4.72 -26.50
N LEU A 371 6.12 3.56 -26.68
CA LEU A 371 6.66 2.76 -25.59
C LEU A 371 7.74 3.50 -24.78
N ALA A 372 8.63 4.24 -25.44
CA ALA A 372 9.63 5.08 -24.78
C ALA A 372 8.98 6.27 -24.06
N LEU A 373 8.02 6.95 -24.68
CA LEU A 373 7.29 8.07 -24.09
C LEU A 373 6.49 7.66 -22.84
N ILE A 374 5.79 6.53 -22.89
CA ILE A 374 5.08 5.97 -21.72
C ILE A 374 6.04 5.74 -20.57
N CYS A 375 7.28 5.35 -20.85
CA CYS A 375 8.31 5.17 -19.83
C CYS A 375 8.69 6.48 -19.12
N VAL A 376 8.84 7.56 -19.89
CA VAL A 376 9.10 8.91 -19.35
C VAL A 376 7.91 9.41 -18.53
N ILE A 377 6.69 9.23 -19.04
CA ILE A 377 5.47 9.59 -18.33
C ILE A 377 5.37 8.81 -17.00
N ASN A 378 5.66 7.51 -17.02
CA ASN A 378 5.63 6.68 -15.82
C ASN A 378 6.66 7.13 -14.77
N PHE A 379 7.80 7.69 -15.19
CA PHE A 379 8.78 8.27 -14.27
C PHE A 379 8.17 9.45 -13.50
N ALA A 380 7.57 10.40 -14.21
CA ALA A 380 6.90 11.55 -13.60
C ALA A 380 5.68 11.16 -12.75
N LEU A 381 4.85 10.22 -13.22
CA LEU A 381 3.70 9.70 -12.47
C LEU A 381 4.10 9.06 -11.15
N THR A 382 5.24 8.36 -11.11
CA THR A 382 5.73 7.72 -9.89
C THR A 382 6.01 8.75 -8.79
N GLU A 383 6.61 9.88 -9.15
CA GLU A 383 6.87 10.99 -8.22
C GLU A 383 5.56 11.62 -7.73
N MET A 384 4.64 11.94 -8.65
CA MET A 384 3.33 12.50 -8.31
C MET A 384 2.50 11.59 -7.38
N ILE A 385 2.53 10.28 -7.61
CA ILE A 385 1.86 9.29 -6.76
C ILE A 385 2.48 9.26 -5.36
N ASN A 386 3.81 9.32 -5.26
CA ASN A 386 4.50 9.32 -3.98
C ASN A 386 4.15 10.58 -3.16
N ASP A 387 4.07 11.74 -3.80
CA ASP A 387 3.70 13.00 -3.16
C ASP A 387 2.23 13.05 -2.73
N SER A 388 1.35 12.41 -3.50
CA SER A 388 -0.09 12.35 -3.23
C SER A 388 -0.46 11.32 -2.16
N ARG A 389 0.49 10.51 -1.69
CA ARG A 389 0.23 9.44 -0.71
C ARG A 389 -0.26 10.02 0.61
N PRO A 390 -1.43 9.58 1.12
CA PRO A 390 -1.89 9.96 2.44
C PRO A 390 -0.84 9.58 3.50
N LYS A 391 -0.37 10.58 4.24
CA LYS A 391 0.56 10.36 5.35
C LYS A 391 -0.21 9.75 6.51
N ASP A 392 0.33 8.70 7.10
CA ASP A 392 -0.25 7.98 8.24
C ASP A 392 0.58 8.15 9.53
N ALA A 393 1.86 8.51 9.39
CA ALA A 393 2.72 8.87 10.51
C ALA A 393 2.45 10.30 11.01
N ILE A 394 2.21 10.42 12.32
CA ILE A 394 2.08 11.71 12.98
C ILE A 394 3.43 12.42 13.00
N ASP A 395 3.47 13.66 12.51
CA ASP A 395 4.64 14.52 12.71
C ASP A 395 4.74 14.92 14.18
N ARG A 396 5.82 14.44 14.82
CA ARG A 396 6.11 14.67 16.24
C ARG A 396 6.12 16.16 16.57
N THR A 397 6.73 16.99 15.72
CA THR A 397 6.86 18.43 16.02
C THR A 397 5.50 19.12 16.02
N THR A 398 4.72 18.95 14.96
CA THR A 398 3.36 19.52 14.87
C THR A 398 2.45 19.03 15.99
N ALA A 399 2.46 17.73 16.29
CA ALA A 399 1.60 17.17 17.34
C ALA A 399 1.97 17.68 18.74
N LEU A 400 3.27 17.78 19.05
CA LEU A 400 3.74 18.28 20.34
C LEU A 400 3.48 19.79 20.51
N CYS A 401 3.57 20.58 19.44
CA CYS A 401 3.23 22.01 19.47
C CYS A 401 1.75 22.22 19.79
N LYS A 402 0.85 21.47 19.13
CA LYS A 402 -0.60 21.61 19.31
C LYS A 402 -1.12 21.12 20.68
N LEU A 403 -0.39 20.22 21.33
CA LEU A 403 -0.67 19.82 22.72
C LEU A 403 0.17 20.59 23.75
N GLY A 404 1.06 21.48 23.29
CA GLY A 404 1.93 22.25 24.15
C GLY A 404 1.19 23.34 24.94
N PHE A 405 1.81 23.81 26.02
CA PHE A 405 1.28 24.88 26.85
C PHE A 405 1.05 26.19 26.07
N PHE A 406 1.78 26.38 24.97
CA PHE A 406 1.69 27.52 24.05
C PHE A 406 0.80 27.25 22.82
N SER A 407 -0.01 26.19 22.80
CA SER A 407 -1.02 26.05 21.76
C SER A 407 -1.99 27.23 21.85
N ASP A 408 -2.16 27.97 20.75
CA ASP A 408 -3.09 29.10 20.67
C ASP A 408 -4.45 28.66 21.21
N LYS A 409 -4.84 29.21 22.37
CA LYS A 409 -6.17 29.03 22.92
C LYS A 409 -7.08 29.92 22.10
N GLU A 410 -7.64 29.39 21.01
CA GLU A 410 -8.74 30.09 20.35
C GLU A 410 -9.85 30.35 21.38
N PRO A 411 -10.36 31.59 21.47
CA PRO A 411 -11.40 31.92 22.43
C PRO A 411 -12.64 31.05 22.15
N PRO A 412 -13.39 30.66 23.21
CA PRO A 412 -14.57 29.81 23.03
C PRO A 412 -15.54 30.46 22.04
N PRO A 413 -16.16 29.70 21.13
CA PRO A 413 -17.15 30.25 20.22
C PRO A 413 -18.27 30.88 21.03
N ILE A 414 -18.56 32.15 20.74
CA ILE A 414 -19.70 32.86 21.29
C ILE A 414 -20.95 32.05 20.94
N LYS A 415 -21.56 31.43 21.94
CA LYS A 415 -22.89 30.82 21.79
C LYS A 415 -23.87 31.96 21.55
N LEU A 416 -24.23 32.18 20.29
CA LEU A 416 -25.42 32.96 19.95
C LEU A 416 -26.61 32.19 20.52
N GLN A 417 -27.29 32.78 21.51
CA GLN A 417 -28.59 32.29 21.96
C GLN A 417 -29.53 32.28 20.75
N PRO A 418 -30.27 31.18 20.50
CA PRO A 418 -31.33 31.22 19.52
C PRO A 418 -32.34 32.28 19.97
N MET A 419 -32.65 33.23 19.07
CA MET A 419 -33.77 34.14 19.25
C MET A 419 -35.02 33.29 19.48
N SER A 420 -35.73 33.65 20.55
CA SER A 420 -37.07 33.18 20.89
C SER A 420 -37.97 33.12 19.66
N THR A 421 -38.50 31.94 19.39
CA THR A 421 -39.71 31.72 18.60
C THR A 421 -40.89 32.28 19.38
N GLU A 422 -41.35 33.47 19.00
CA GLU A 422 -42.71 33.95 19.23
C GLU A 422 -43.18 34.64 17.93
N GLU A 423 -44.38 34.27 17.50
CA GLU A 423 -45.24 34.92 16.48
C GLU A 423 -44.81 34.67 15.00
N ASP A 424 -45.64 34.20 14.08
CA ASP A 424 -47.09 34.00 14.09
C ASP A 424 -47.48 33.02 12.98
N ASP A 425 -48.56 32.28 13.23
CA ASP A 425 -49.34 31.56 12.23
C ASP A 425 -49.77 32.53 11.11
N MET A 426 -49.44 32.20 9.86
CA MET A 426 -50.21 32.68 8.72
C MET A 426 -50.41 31.54 7.73
N GLU A 427 -51.64 31.01 7.79
CA GLU A 427 -52.25 30.15 6.80
C GLU A 427 -52.07 30.71 5.39
N LEU A 428 -51.68 29.82 4.47
CA LEU A 428 -51.68 30.07 3.04
C LEU A 428 -53.13 30.11 2.55
N ASP A 429 -53.63 31.32 2.27
CA ASP A 429 -54.89 31.52 1.56
C ASP A 429 -54.67 31.33 0.05
N GLU A 430 -55.19 30.22 -0.48
CA GLU A 430 -55.31 29.95 -1.91
C GLU A 430 -56.38 30.87 -2.52
N SER A 431 -56.02 32.07 -2.98
CA SER A 431 -56.79 32.75 -4.02
C SER A 431 -55.97 33.81 -4.76
N LEU A 432 -56.32 34.01 -6.05
CA LEU A 432 -55.81 34.99 -7.02
C LEU A 432 -54.66 34.55 -7.95
N CYS A 433 -54.96 33.57 -8.78
CA CYS A 433 -54.67 33.68 -10.22
C CYS A 433 -55.77 34.53 -10.88
N CYS A 434 -55.46 35.78 -11.25
CA CYS A 434 -56.14 36.53 -12.32
C CYS A 434 -55.43 37.89 -12.54
N LEU A 435 -54.49 37.93 -13.50
CA LEU A 435 -54.39 38.89 -14.62
C LEU A 435 -53.08 38.69 -15.38
#